data_AF-A0A0C1V4W6-F1
#
_entry.id   AF-A0A0C1V4W6-F1
#
_cell.length_a   1.000
_cell.length_b   1.000
_cell.length_c   1.000
_cell.angle_alpha   90.00
_cell.angle_beta   90.00
_cell.angle_gamma   90.00
#
_symmetry.space_group_name_H-M   'P 1'
#
loop_
_entity.id
_entity.type
_entity.pdbx_description
1 polymer ?
#
loop_
_entity_poly.entity_id
_entity_poly.type
_entity_poly.pdbx_seq_one_letter_code
_entity_poly.pdbx_strand_id
1 'polypeptide(L)'
;MFLYFIRRILSSLFVLFGIISLTFFLVRLAPGNPFSAERNISPAILRNLEARYKLSGSLLEQYKNYLLNLCHGDLMLSTRYRNRSVNEIIGQTLPVSITLGGCSFVLALAFGISSGCLSAFFWNKPFDKITQGITLMGISIPSFVLAPICVLVFAILLRLLPPAGWGSIEKIILPSFCLGIPYGCVVSRLTRSAMLEVLHSDYIRTAKAKGLNESSILFVHGLKAAASPIIAYSGPLAANLLTGSMVIEQIFGISGMGSFFVDGVLNRDVFLVSGVTLVYSLLLILFNLLADMLCLLFDKRIVLE
;
A
#
# COMPACT_ATOMS: atom_id res chain seq x y z
N MET A 1 -18.34 20.34 -5.92
CA MET A 1 -17.54 19.73 -4.82
C MET A 1 -18.36 18.79 -3.94
N PHE A 2 -19.45 19.25 -3.30
CA PHE A 2 -20.30 18.38 -2.46
C PHE A 2 -20.96 17.20 -3.21
N LEU A 3 -21.59 17.46 -4.37
CA LEU A 3 -22.17 16.42 -5.22
C LEU A 3 -21.13 15.41 -5.74
N TYR A 4 -19.93 15.89 -6.09
CA TYR A 4 -18.79 15.05 -6.46
C TYR A 4 -18.37 14.13 -5.30
N PHE A 5 -18.28 14.69 -4.08
CA PHE A 5 -17.93 13.93 -2.88
C PHE A 5 -18.97 12.84 -2.56
N ILE A 6 -20.27 13.14 -2.65
CA ILE A 6 -21.35 12.16 -2.49
C ILE A 6 -21.26 11.07 -3.56
N ARG A 7 -21.10 11.45 -4.83
CA ARG A 7 -20.97 10.48 -5.93
C ARG A 7 -19.78 9.56 -5.73
N ARG A 8 -18.66 10.09 -5.24
CA ARG A 8 -17.44 9.32 -4.92
C ARG A 8 -17.68 8.36 -3.77
N ILE A 9 -18.29 8.80 -2.67
CA ILE A 9 -18.63 7.93 -1.53
C ILE A 9 -19.57 6.80 -1.96
N LEU A 10 -20.63 7.10 -2.71
CA LEU A 10 -21.57 6.08 -3.20
C LEU A 10 -20.87 5.08 -4.13
N SER A 11 -20.01 5.57 -5.03
CA SER A 11 -19.21 4.71 -5.91
C SER A 11 -18.25 3.82 -5.10
N SER A 12 -17.61 4.39 -4.08
CA SER A 12 -16.72 3.67 -3.16
C SER A 12 -17.46 2.59 -2.36
N LEU A 13 -18.67 2.85 -1.88
CA LEU A 13 -19.49 1.85 -1.20
C LEU A 13 -19.86 0.69 -2.14
N PHE A 14 -20.20 1.00 -3.40
CA PHE A 14 -20.47 -0.02 -4.42
C PHE A 14 -19.22 -0.87 -4.71
N VAL A 15 -18.05 -0.24 -4.83
CA VAL A 15 -16.77 -0.93 -5.00
C VAL A 15 -16.46 -1.82 -3.78
N LEU A 16 -16.62 -1.31 -2.56
CA LEU A 16 -16.42 -2.09 -1.34
C LEU A 16 -17.34 -3.31 -1.28
N PHE A 17 -18.62 -3.11 -1.59
CA PHE A 17 -19.58 -4.20 -1.68
C PHE A 17 -19.14 -5.25 -2.70
N GLY A 18 -18.69 -4.82 -3.89
CA GLY A 18 -18.13 -5.69 -4.91
C GLY A 18 -16.91 -6.49 -4.42
N ILE A 19 -15.95 -5.83 -3.77
CA ILE A 19 -14.74 -6.45 -3.24
C ILE A 19 -15.07 -7.47 -2.15
N ILE A 20 -15.92 -7.11 -1.18
CA ILE A 20 -16.35 -8.00 -0.10
C ILE A 20 -17.04 -9.23 -0.67
N SER A 21 -17.98 -9.03 -1.61
CA SER A 21 -18.72 -10.10 -2.26
C SER A 21 -17.79 -11.05 -3.01
N LEU A 22 -16.95 -10.48 -3.89
CA LEU A 22 -16.05 -11.27 -4.71
C LEU A 22 -15.06 -12.05 -3.84
N THR A 23 -14.48 -11.42 -2.83
CA THR A 23 -13.54 -12.08 -1.91
C THR A 23 -14.21 -13.23 -1.17
N PHE A 24 -15.40 -13.00 -0.60
CA PHE A 24 -16.14 -14.04 0.10
C PHE A 24 -16.43 -15.25 -0.80
N PHE A 25 -16.98 -15.01 -1.99
CA PHE A 25 -17.33 -16.08 -2.92
C PHE A 25 -16.10 -16.79 -3.48
N LEU A 26 -15.03 -16.07 -3.85
CA LEU A 26 -13.80 -16.69 -4.35
C LEU A 26 -13.18 -17.64 -3.32
N VAL A 27 -13.11 -17.24 -2.04
CA VAL A 27 -12.52 -18.10 -1.02
C VAL A 27 -13.44 -19.28 -0.67
N ARG A 28 -14.76 -19.08 -0.63
CA ARG A 28 -15.72 -20.17 -0.32
C ARG A 28 -15.96 -21.15 -1.46
N LEU A 29 -15.84 -20.71 -2.71
CA LEU A 29 -15.97 -21.57 -3.90
C LEU A 29 -14.67 -22.32 -4.21
N ALA A 30 -13.53 -21.86 -3.68
CA ALA A 30 -12.28 -22.58 -3.80
C ALA A 30 -12.39 -23.98 -3.18
N PRO A 31 -11.84 -25.02 -3.83
CA PRO A 31 -11.98 -26.39 -3.35
C PRO A 31 -11.33 -26.59 -1.97
N GLY A 32 -12.10 -27.17 -1.05
CA GLY A 32 -11.70 -27.52 0.32
C GLY A 32 -12.57 -26.87 1.40
N ASN A 33 -12.44 -27.33 2.64
CA ASN A 33 -13.07 -26.72 3.82
C ASN A 33 -11.97 -26.05 4.68
N PRO A 34 -12.21 -24.89 5.31
CA PRO A 34 -11.27 -24.28 6.27
C PRO A 34 -10.81 -25.25 7.37
N PHE A 35 -11.61 -26.26 7.71
CA PHE A 35 -11.29 -27.27 8.72
C PHE A 35 -10.62 -28.52 8.13
N SER A 36 -10.48 -28.64 6.80
CA SER A 36 -9.91 -29.83 6.13
C SER A 36 -8.43 -30.08 6.43
N ALA A 37 -7.68 -29.06 6.89
CA ALA A 37 -6.27 -29.21 7.23
C ALA A 37 -6.05 -30.07 8.48
N GLU A 38 -7.05 -30.15 9.36
CA GLU A 38 -7.04 -31.02 10.53
C GLU A 38 -7.50 -32.43 10.07
N ARG A 39 -6.55 -33.34 9.85
CA ARG A 39 -6.86 -34.73 9.41
C ARG A 39 -7.82 -35.41 10.40
N ASN A 40 -8.90 -35.99 9.86
CA ASN A 40 -9.88 -36.84 10.54
C ASN A 40 -10.72 -36.15 11.64
N ILE A 41 -11.30 -35.00 11.35
CA ILE A 41 -12.39 -34.45 12.18
C ILE A 41 -13.65 -35.33 12.00
N SER A 42 -14.27 -35.77 13.11
CA SER A 42 -15.53 -36.49 13.04
C SER A 42 -16.65 -35.61 12.47
N PRO A 43 -17.62 -36.16 11.72
CA PRO A 43 -18.71 -35.35 11.13
C PRO A 43 -19.48 -34.51 12.16
N ALA A 44 -19.59 -35.00 13.40
CA ALA A 44 -20.23 -34.27 14.49
C ALA A 44 -19.43 -33.03 14.92
N ILE A 45 -18.11 -33.14 15.03
CA ILE A 45 -17.24 -32.00 15.37
C ILE A 45 -17.25 -30.98 14.23
N LEU A 46 -17.22 -31.44 12.97
CA LEU A 46 -17.25 -30.55 11.81
C LEU A 46 -18.53 -29.71 11.78
N ARG A 47 -19.71 -30.32 12.01
CA ARG A 47 -20.98 -29.59 12.11
C ARG A 47 -20.99 -28.56 13.23
N ASN A 48 -20.43 -28.90 14.39
CA ASN A 48 -20.31 -27.98 15.52
C ASN A 48 -19.40 -26.79 15.20
N LEU A 49 -18.30 -27.03 14.48
CA LEU A 49 -17.40 -25.96 14.02
C LEU A 49 -18.10 -25.08 12.99
N GLU A 50 -18.76 -25.66 11.99
CA GLU A 50 -19.50 -24.89 10.98
C GLU A 50 -20.61 -24.03 11.61
N ALA A 51 -21.36 -24.58 12.56
CA ALA A 51 -22.35 -23.81 13.32
C ALA A 51 -21.69 -22.67 14.11
N ARG A 52 -20.58 -22.94 14.82
CA ARG A 52 -19.85 -21.94 15.61
C ARG A 52 -19.35 -20.76 14.77
N TYR A 53 -18.86 -21.02 13.56
CA TYR A 53 -18.34 -20.00 12.65
C TYR A 53 -19.41 -19.43 11.70
N LYS A 54 -20.70 -19.75 11.90
CA LYS A 54 -21.82 -19.36 11.01
C LYS A 54 -21.59 -19.76 9.54
N LEU A 55 -20.92 -20.89 9.33
CA LEU A 55 -20.62 -21.49 8.03
C LEU A 55 -21.56 -22.66 7.69
N SER A 56 -22.62 -22.87 8.49
CA SER A 56 -23.70 -23.82 8.19
C SER A 56 -24.68 -23.25 7.17
N GLY A 57 -25.42 -24.14 6.47
CA GLY A 57 -26.46 -23.74 5.53
C GLY A 57 -25.95 -23.40 4.12
N SER A 58 -26.81 -22.74 3.34
CA SER A 58 -26.49 -22.35 1.97
C SER A 58 -25.44 -21.24 1.91
N LEU A 59 -24.69 -21.16 0.82
CA LEU A 59 -23.65 -20.15 0.65
C LEU A 59 -24.21 -18.72 0.74
N LEU A 60 -25.45 -18.52 0.28
CA LEU A 60 -26.14 -17.24 0.34
C LEU A 60 -26.52 -16.84 1.78
N GLU A 61 -26.92 -17.79 2.62
CA GLU A 61 -27.19 -17.54 4.04
C GLU A 61 -25.91 -17.14 4.79
N GLN A 62 -24.82 -17.85 4.53
CA GLN A 62 -23.51 -17.52 5.12
C GLN A 62 -23.08 -16.10 4.74
N TYR A 63 -23.23 -15.74 3.46
CA TYR A 63 -22.91 -14.41 2.97
C TYR A 63 -23.80 -13.32 3.58
N LYS A 64 -25.12 -13.53 3.65
CA LYS A 64 -26.05 -12.59 4.30
C LYS A 64 -25.70 -12.38 5.78
N ASN A 65 -25.41 -13.46 6.50
CA ASN A 65 -24.99 -13.40 7.90
C ASN A 65 -23.67 -12.65 8.06
N TYR A 66 -22.72 -12.87 7.16
CA TYR A 66 -21.45 -12.14 7.15
C TYR A 66 -21.65 -10.64 6.92
N LEU A 67 -22.41 -10.24 5.89
CA LEU A 67 -22.74 -8.84 5.64
C LEU A 67 -23.44 -8.17 6.83
N LEU A 68 -24.38 -8.88 7.47
CA LEU A 68 -25.12 -8.34 8.60
C LEU A 68 -24.20 -8.10 9.80
N ASN A 69 -23.29 -9.03 10.12
CA ASN A 69 -22.30 -8.82 11.18
C ASN A 69 -21.31 -7.70 10.80
N LEU A 70 -20.91 -7.62 9.54
CA LEU A 70 -20.03 -6.57 9.04
C LEU A 70 -20.65 -5.17 9.18
N CYS A 71 -21.96 -5.03 8.96
CA CYS A 71 -22.66 -3.76 9.18
C CYS A 71 -22.65 -3.32 10.67
N HIS A 72 -22.47 -4.26 11.60
CA HIS A 72 -22.29 -3.97 13.02
C HIS A 72 -20.81 -3.83 13.42
N GLY A 73 -19.89 -3.90 12.45
CA GLY A 73 -18.45 -3.82 12.68
C GLY A 73 -17.79 -5.12 13.14
N ASP A 74 -18.47 -6.27 13.05
CA ASP A 74 -17.93 -7.58 13.43
C ASP A 74 -17.45 -8.35 12.18
N LEU A 75 -16.13 -8.56 12.08
CA LEU A 75 -15.47 -9.31 11.01
C LEU A 75 -15.46 -10.83 11.25
N MET A 76 -16.18 -11.30 12.27
CA MET A 76 -16.26 -12.69 12.70
C MET A 76 -14.96 -13.23 13.31
N LEU A 77 -15.01 -14.49 13.73
CA LEU A 77 -13.86 -15.23 14.25
C LEU A 77 -13.03 -15.81 13.10
N SER A 78 -11.71 -15.79 13.28
CA SER A 78 -10.78 -16.46 12.37
C SER A 78 -10.95 -17.98 12.48
N THR A 79 -11.09 -18.66 11.34
CA THR A 79 -11.14 -20.13 11.32
C THR A 79 -9.77 -20.77 11.57
N ARG A 80 -8.68 -20.03 11.30
CA ARG A 80 -7.31 -20.47 11.54
C ARG A 80 -6.82 -20.19 12.96
N TYR A 81 -7.02 -18.98 13.46
CA TYR A 81 -6.57 -18.53 14.78
C TYR A 81 -7.69 -18.70 15.80
N ARG A 82 -7.71 -19.87 16.46
CA ARG A 82 -8.78 -20.26 17.40
C ARG A 82 -9.03 -19.19 18.47
N ASN A 83 -10.30 -18.87 18.68
CA ASN A 83 -10.80 -17.90 19.67
C ASN A 83 -10.32 -16.45 19.45
N ARG A 84 -9.76 -16.11 18.28
CA ARG A 84 -9.40 -14.73 17.95
C ARG A 84 -10.38 -14.16 16.95
N SER A 85 -10.86 -12.96 17.22
CA SER A 85 -11.64 -12.21 16.24
C SER A 85 -10.73 -11.62 15.17
N VAL A 86 -11.24 -11.51 13.94
CA VAL A 86 -10.50 -10.87 12.85
C VAL A 86 -10.23 -9.39 13.18
N ASN A 87 -11.17 -8.72 13.88
CA ASN A 87 -10.99 -7.37 14.41
C ASN A 87 -9.76 -7.25 15.32
N GLU A 88 -9.58 -8.20 16.24
CA GLU A 88 -8.44 -8.21 17.17
C GLU A 88 -7.11 -8.41 16.43
N ILE A 89 -7.08 -9.37 15.48
CA ILE A 89 -5.89 -9.63 14.67
C ILE A 89 -5.49 -8.37 13.89
N ILE A 90 -6.45 -7.76 13.19
CA ILE A 90 -6.22 -6.52 12.43
C ILE A 90 -5.81 -5.39 13.38
N GLY A 91 -6.49 -5.21 14.51
CA GLY A 91 -6.18 -4.16 15.47
C GLY A 91 -4.76 -4.21 16.03
N GLN A 92 -4.17 -5.41 16.15
CA GLN A 92 -2.80 -5.59 16.61
C GLN A 92 -1.75 -5.43 15.50
N THR A 93 -2.10 -5.78 14.26
CA THR A 93 -1.15 -5.88 13.15
C THR A 93 -1.17 -4.65 12.24
N LEU A 94 -2.32 -3.99 12.10
CA LEU A 94 -2.50 -2.79 11.28
C LEU A 94 -1.58 -1.63 11.72
N PRO A 95 -1.43 -1.29 13.02
CA PRO A 95 -0.54 -0.21 13.43
C PRO A 95 0.93 -0.47 13.06
N VAL A 96 1.36 -1.73 13.08
CA VAL A 96 2.71 -2.15 12.70
C VAL A 96 2.93 -1.90 11.20
N SER A 97 2.01 -2.40 10.36
CA SER A 97 2.09 -2.21 8.91
C SER A 97 1.95 -0.74 8.49
N ILE A 98 1.06 0.04 9.13
CA ILE A 98 0.93 1.48 8.87
C ILE A 98 2.21 2.21 9.25
N THR A 99 2.85 1.89 10.38
CA THR A 99 4.08 2.56 10.80
C THR A 99 5.22 2.28 9.83
N LEU A 100 5.41 1.01 9.47
CA LEU A 100 6.42 0.60 8.48
C LEU A 100 6.14 1.21 7.09
N GLY A 101 4.89 1.13 6.64
CA GLY A 101 4.46 1.67 5.36
C GLY A 101 4.55 3.19 5.30
N GLY A 102 4.23 3.88 6.39
CA GLY A 102 4.35 5.33 6.51
C GLY A 102 5.79 5.81 6.41
N CYS A 103 6.71 5.16 7.13
CA CYS A 103 8.15 5.44 7.01
C CYS A 103 8.63 5.19 5.57
N SER A 104 8.25 4.07 4.96
CA SER A 104 8.55 3.74 3.57
C SER A 104 7.99 4.77 2.59
N PHE A 105 6.78 5.26 2.82
CA PHE A 105 6.10 6.24 1.99
C PHE A 105 6.81 7.59 2.01
N VAL A 106 7.16 8.07 3.20
CA VAL A 106 7.92 9.32 3.36
C VAL A 106 9.28 9.18 2.69
N LEU A 107 9.99 8.07 2.89
CA LEU A 107 11.27 7.81 2.22
C LEU A 107 11.12 7.77 0.70
N ALA A 108 10.10 7.09 0.18
CA ALA A 108 9.84 6.97 -1.25
C ALA A 108 9.57 8.35 -1.89
N LEU A 109 8.73 9.17 -1.26
CA LEU A 109 8.44 10.52 -1.75
C LEU A 109 9.65 11.45 -1.61
N ALA A 110 10.32 11.46 -0.46
CA ALA A 110 11.48 12.31 -0.23
C ALA A 110 12.61 12.01 -1.23
N PHE A 111 12.94 10.72 -1.40
CA PHE A 111 13.92 10.28 -2.37
C PHE A 111 13.46 10.59 -3.79
N GLY A 112 12.27 10.11 -4.17
CA GLY A 112 11.79 10.19 -5.55
C GLY A 112 11.59 11.63 -6.03
N ILE A 113 10.96 12.48 -5.22
CA ILE A 113 10.75 13.88 -5.60
C ILE A 113 12.11 14.60 -5.74
N SER A 114 13.02 14.41 -4.79
CA SER A 114 14.33 15.06 -4.83
C SER A 114 15.17 14.58 -6.01
N SER A 115 15.34 13.26 -6.16
CA SER A 115 16.16 12.69 -7.25
C SER A 115 15.54 13.01 -8.61
N GLY A 116 14.22 12.95 -8.76
CA GLY A 116 13.52 13.28 -10.00
C GLY A 116 13.68 14.75 -10.40
N CYS A 117 13.56 15.68 -9.43
CA CYS A 117 13.79 17.11 -9.67
C CYS A 117 15.24 17.38 -10.10
N LEU A 118 16.22 16.83 -9.39
CA LEU A 118 17.64 16.98 -9.76
C LEU A 118 17.95 16.36 -11.13
N SER A 119 17.40 15.18 -11.42
CA SER A 119 17.58 14.50 -12.72
C SER A 119 16.99 15.33 -13.87
N ALA A 120 15.85 15.98 -13.68
CA ALA A 120 15.24 16.87 -14.66
C ALA A 120 16.05 18.16 -14.85
N PHE A 121 16.63 18.71 -13.78
CA PHE A 121 17.48 19.89 -13.85
C PHE A 121 18.76 19.63 -14.64
N PHE A 122 19.42 18.49 -14.40
CA PHE A 122 20.62 18.06 -15.13
C PHE A 122 20.30 17.27 -16.39
N TRP A 123 19.22 17.60 -17.09
CA TRP A 123 18.72 16.84 -18.24
C TRP A 123 19.82 16.51 -19.26
N ASN A 124 19.89 15.24 -19.64
CA ASN A 124 20.84 14.68 -20.60
C ASN A 124 22.34 14.82 -20.20
N LYS A 125 22.64 15.25 -18.97
CA LYS A 125 23.99 15.23 -18.39
C LYS A 125 24.28 13.87 -17.75
N PRO A 126 25.55 13.57 -17.40
CA PRO A 126 25.91 12.29 -16.77
C PRO A 126 25.11 11.98 -15.51
N PHE A 127 24.83 13.00 -14.67
CA PHE A 127 24.03 12.84 -13.46
C PHE A 127 22.63 12.29 -13.74
N ASP A 128 21.95 12.84 -14.76
CA ASP A 128 20.64 12.37 -15.20
C ASP A 128 20.70 10.93 -15.70
N LYS A 129 21.66 10.60 -16.57
CA LYS A 129 21.83 9.25 -17.11
C LYS A 129 22.10 8.21 -16.02
N ILE A 130 22.96 8.53 -15.04
CA ILE A 130 23.24 7.66 -13.89
C ILE A 130 21.99 7.49 -13.03
N THR A 131 21.31 8.60 -12.69
CA THR A 131 20.09 8.56 -11.87
C THR A 131 18.99 7.74 -12.53
N GLN A 132 18.81 7.87 -13.85
CA GLN A 132 17.86 7.06 -14.61
C GLN A 132 18.27 5.58 -14.66
N GLY A 133 19.56 5.28 -14.79
CA GLY A 133 20.08 3.91 -14.70
C GLY A 133 19.78 3.27 -13.35
N ILE A 134 20.10 3.96 -12.24
CA ILE A 134 19.81 3.51 -10.87
C ILE A 134 18.31 3.34 -10.66
N THR A 135 17.51 4.30 -11.12
CA THR A 135 16.05 4.27 -11.03
C THR A 135 15.48 3.06 -11.77
N LEU A 136 15.96 2.78 -12.97
CA LEU A 136 15.54 1.63 -13.76
C LEU A 136 15.89 0.30 -13.08
N MET A 137 17.10 0.20 -12.52
CA MET A 137 17.51 -0.97 -11.74
C MET A 137 16.63 -1.15 -10.50
N GLY A 138 16.39 -0.08 -9.73
CA GLY A 138 15.59 -0.13 -8.51
C GLY A 138 14.12 -0.50 -8.75
N ILE A 139 13.56 -0.14 -9.91
CA ILE A 139 12.22 -0.59 -10.32
C ILE A 139 12.23 -2.07 -10.74
N SER A 140 13.32 -2.53 -11.35
CA SER A 140 13.41 -3.88 -11.92
C SER A 140 13.80 -4.95 -10.90
N ILE A 141 14.46 -4.58 -9.81
CA ILE A 141 14.86 -5.51 -8.74
C ILE A 141 13.65 -5.77 -7.84
N PRO A 142 13.15 -7.02 -7.75
CA PRO A 142 12.06 -7.34 -6.84
C PRO A 142 12.45 -7.16 -5.38
N SER A 143 11.50 -6.73 -4.54
CA SER A 143 11.75 -6.51 -3.11
C SER A 143 12.25 -7.75 -2.36
N PHE A 144 11.84 -8.96 -2.78
CA PHE A 144 12.32 -10.22 -2.19
C PHE A 144 13.79 -10.52 -2.52
N VAL A 145 14.36 -9.88 -3.55
CA VAL A 145 15.80 -9.95 -3.88
C VAL A 145 16.54 -8.82 -3.16
N LEU A 146 15.99 -7.60 -3.20
CA LEU A 146 16.60 -6.42 -2.59
C LEU A 146 16.77 -6.59 -1.08
N ALA A 147 15.73 -7.06 -0.38
CA ALA A 147 15.74 -7.11 1.08
C ALA A 147 16.82 -8.04 1.67
N PRO A 148 16.99 -9.31 1.22
CA PRO A 148 18.07 -10.17 1.72
C PRO A 148 19.47 -9.64 1.40
N ILE A 149 19.66 -9.01 0.24
CA ILE A 149 20.94 -8.36 -0.11
C ILE A 149 21.21 -7.20 0.85
N CYS A 150 20.20 -6.38 1.14
CA CYS A 150 20.33 -5.28 2.10
C CYS A 150 20.66 -5.80 3.51
N VAL A 151 20.02 -6.89 3.95
CA VAL A 151 20.37 -7.56 5.22
C VAL A 151 21.83 -8.02 5.20
N LEU A 152 22.27 -8.70 4.14
CA LEU A 152 23.66 -9.16 4.01
C LEU A 152 24.65 -8.00 4.12
N VAL A 153 24.43 -6.92 3.38
CA VAL A 153 25.35 -5.78 3.33
C VAL A 153 25.31 -4.97 4.63
N PHE A 154 24.14 -4.48 5.04
CA PHE A 154 24.03 -3.50 6.12
C PHE A 154 24.00 -4.14 7.51
N ALA A 155 23.46 -5.34 7.65
CA ALA A 155 23.34 -6.00 8.96
C ALA A 155 24.48 -6.99 9.23
N ILE A 156 24.90 -7.77 8.24
CA ILE A 156 25.91 -8.82 8.44
C ILE A 156 27.33 -8.30 8.17
N LEU A 157 27.59 -7.75 6.98
CA LEU A 157 28.92 -7.30 6.59
C LEU A 157 29.32 -6.01 7.30
N LEU A 158 28.49 -4.97 7.22
CA LEU A 158 28.80 -3.65 7.80
C LEU A 158 28.40 -3.54 9.28
N ARG A 159 27.51 -4.41 9.78
CA ARG A 159 27.00 -4.40 11.17
C ARG A 159 26.45 -3.04 11.63
N LEU A 160 25.87 -2.27 10.70
CA LEU A 160 25.34 -0.94 10.96
C LEU A 160 23.91 -0.97 11.52
N LEU A 161 23.11 -1.93 11.07
CA LEU A 161 21.69 -2.03 11.40
C LEU A 161 21.33 -3.46 11.82
N PRO A 162 20.32 -3.64 12.67
CA PRO A 162 19.85 -4.97 13.05
C PRO A 162 19.23 -5.70 11.84
N PRO A 163 19.40 -7.04 11.73
CA PRO A 163 18.90 -7.81 10.59
C PRO A 163 17.38 -8.05 10.63
N ALA A 164 16.76 -7.99 11.82
CA ALA A 164 15.36 -8.29 12.04
C ALA A 164 14.83 -7.72 13.36
N GLY A 165 13.51 -7.69 13.48
CA GLY A 165 12.77 -7.37 14.71
C GLY A 165 11.88 -6.12 14.58
N TRP A 166 11.18 -5.81 15.67
CA TRP A 166 10.27 -4.67 15.77
C TRP A 166 10.52 -3.87 17.06
N GLY A 167 10.03 -2.62 17.10
CA GLY A 167 9.91 -1.81 18.32
C GLY A 167 11.02 -0.77 18.58
N SER A 168 12.10 -0.74 17.79
CA SER A 168 13.12 0.32 17.87
C SER A 168 13.37 0.94 16.50
N ILE A 169 13.83 2.19 16.46
CA ILE A 169 13.99 2.96 15.22
C ILE A 169 14.99 2.27 14.29
N GLU A 170 16.08 1.71 14.83
CA GLU A 170 17.12 1.03 14.07
C GLU A 170 16.56 -0.19 13.32
N LYS A 171 15.57 -0.86 13.91
CA LYS A 171 14.88 -2.02 13.31
C LYS A 171 13.89 -1.63 12.21
N ILE A 172 13.51 -0.35 12.12
CA ILE A 172 12.55 0.15 11.12
C ILE A 172 13.26 0.71 9.89
N ILE A 173 14.47 1.25 10.03
CA ILE A 173 15.21 1.92 8.94
C ILE A 173 15.41 0.99 7.74
N LEU A 174 16.00 -0.18 7.95
CA LEU A 174 16.35 -1.10 6.85
C LEU A 174 15.10 -1.68 6.15
N PRO A 175 14.08 -2.19 6.87
CA PRO A 175 12.84 -2.61 6.22
C PRO A 175 12.13 -1.48 5.47
N SER A 176 12.10 -0.26 6.03
CA SER A 176 11.44 0.88 5.37
C SER A 176 12.16 1.30 4.09
N PHE A 177 13.50 1.22 4.09
CA PHE A 177 14.31 1.45 2.90
C PHE A 177 14.02 0.39 1.83
N CYS A 178 14.06 -0.90 2.19
CA CYS A 178 13.80 -1.99 1.23
C CYS A 178 12.37 -1.97 0.67
N LEU A 179 11.40 -1.57 1.49
CA LEU A 179 10.00 -1.43 1.07
C LEU A 179 9.79 -0.18 0.22
N GLY A 180 10.34 0.98 0.63
CA GLY A 180 10.09 2.27 -0.02
C GLY A 180 10.89 2.55 -1.29
N ILE A 181 12.15 2.12 -1.37
CA ILE A 181 13.06 2.52 -2.46
C ILE A 181 12.57 2.15 -3.86
N PRO A 182 12.05 0.93 -4.13
CA PRO A 182 11.51 0.60 -5.45
C PRO A 182 10.41 1.58 -5.89
N TYR A 183 9.53 1.96 -4.97
CA TYR A 183 8.50 2.97 -5.23
C TYR A 183 9.07 4.38 -5.36
N GLY A 184 10.09 4.73 -4.57
CA GLY A 184 10.82 5.98 -4.70
C GLY A 184 11.47 6.15 -6.07
N CYS A 185 11.96 5.06 -6.67
CA CYS A 185 12.43 5.05 -8.06
C CYS A 185 11.28 5.33 -9.05
N VAL A 186 10.09 4.75 -8.86
CA VAL A 186 8.93 5.09 -9.70
C VAL A 186 8.56 6.57 -9.57
N VAL A 187 8.52 7.11 -8.34
CA VAL A 187 8.27 8.53 -8.07
C VAL A 187 9.34 9.42 -8.69
N SER A 188 10.61 9.02 -8.66
CA SER A 188 11.73 9.71 -9.33
C SER A 188 11.49 9.85 -10.83
N ARG A 189 11.13 8.74 -11.49
CA ARG A 189 10.86 8.73 -12.93
C ARG A 189 9.66 9.60 -13.30
N LEU A 190 8.59 9.51 -12.51
CA LEU A 190 7.38 10.31 -12.70
C LEU A 190 7.65 11.80 -12.50
N THR A 191 8.31 12.15 -11.39
CA THR A 191 8.70 13.52 -11.05
C THR A 191 9.58 14.11 -12.15
N ARG A 192 10.60 13.37 -12.60
CA ARG A 192 11.47 13.82 -13.68
C ARG A 192 10.68 14.14 -14.95
N SER A 193 9.79 13.23 -15.36
CA SER A 193 9.02 13.38 -16.60
C SER A 193 8.12 14.63 -16.54
N ALA A 194 7.39 14.80 -15.44
CA ALA A 194 6.56 15.98 -15.22
C ALA A 194 7.38 17.27 -15.14
N MET A 195 8.54 17.24 -14.45
CA MET A 195 9.43 18.39 -14.35
C MET A 195 10.00 18.81 -15.71
N LEU A 196 10.35 17.87 -16.59
CA LEU A 196 10.85 18.20 -17.92
C LEU A 196 9.79 18.93 -18.74
N GLU A 197 8.53 18.49 -18.71
CA GLU A 197 7.44 19.19 -19.40
C GLU A 197 7.27 20.63 -18.88
N VAL A 198 7.27 20.81 -17.55
CA VAL A 198 7.12 22.13 -16.93
C VAL A 198 8.31 23.05 -17.23
N LEU A 199 9.54 22.54 -17.17
CA LEU A 199 10.75 23.34 -17.39
C LEU A 199 10.87 23.89 -18.82
N HIS A 200 10.19 23.28 -19.80
CA HIS A 200 10.11 23.76 -21.18
C HIS A 200 8.93 24.70 -21.45
N SER A 201 8.10 25.00 -20.45
CA SER A 201 6.94 25.88 -20.61
C SER A 201 7.31 27.39 -20.64
N ASP A 202 6.47 28.19 -21.32
CA ASP A 202 6.63 29.65 -21.38
C ASP A 202 6.54 30.32 -20.00
N TYR A 203 5.81 29.70 -19.06
CA TYR A 203 5.74 30.14 -17.66
C TYR A 203 7.13 30.15 -17.01
N ILE A 204 7.90 29.08 -17.19
CA ILE A 204 9.27 28.98 -16.64
C ILE A 204 10.25 29.87 -17.43
N ARG A 205 10.07 30.01 -18.75
CA ARG A 205 10.88 30.95 -19.56
C ARG A 205 10.72 32.39 -19.07
N THR A 206 9.48 32.77 -18.74
CA THR A 206 9.18 34.10 -18.17
C THR A 206 9.81 34.27 -16.78
N ALA A 207 9.77 33.23 -15.94
CA ALA A 207 10.43 33.26 -14.64
C ALA A 207 11.96 33.47 -14.76
N LYS A 208 12.60 32.78 -15.71
CA LYS A 208 14.03 32.99 -16.04
C LYS A 208 14.32 34.41 -16.51
N ALA A 209 13.49 34.97 -17.39
CA ALA A 209 13.65 36.34 -17.89
C ALA A 209 13.53 37.40 -16.78
N LYS A 210 12.79 37.11 -15.70
CA LYS A 210 12.69 37.95 -14.50
C LYS A 210 13.87 37.81 -13.53
N GLY A 211 14.87 36.97 -13.83
CA GLY A 211 16.07 36.81 -13.01
C GLY A 211 15.89 35.95 -11.75
N LEU A 212 14.84 35.12 -11.69
CA LEU A 212 14.67 34.16 -10.59
C LEU A 212 15.83 33.16 -10.56
N ASN A 213 16.30 32.81 -9.36
CA ASN A 213 17.37 31.82 -9.20
C ASN A 213 16.90 30.41 -9.62
N GLU A 214 17.85 29.57 -10.03
CA GLU A 214 17.55 28.23 -10.55
C GLU A 214 16.89 27.32 -9.51
N SER A 215 17.26 27.46 -8.23
CA SER A 215 16.64 26.69 -7.14
C SER A 215 15.17 27.04 -6.91
N SER A 216 14.79 28.31 -6.98
CA SER A 216 13.36 28.71 -6.89
C SER A 216 12.60 28.25 -8.12
N ILE A 217 13.20 28.38 -9.31
CA ILE A 217 12.61 27.86 -10.56
C ILE A 217 12.33 26.36 -10.44
N LEU A 218 13.25 25.59 -9.85
CA LEU A 218 13.10 24.14 -9.71
C LEU A 218 12.11 23.75 -8.60
N PHE A 219 12.39 24.13 -7.35
CA PHE A 219 11.67 23.60 -6.19
C PHE A 219 10.38 24.36 -5.83
N VAL A 220 10.26 25.62 -6.25
CA VAL A 220 9.09 26.45 -5.93
C VAL A 220 8.15 26.56 -7.12
N HIS A 221 8.65 26.95 -8.29
CA HIS A 221 7.81 27.18 -9.46
C HIS A 221 7.58 25.91 -10.28
N GLY A 222 8.64 25.13 -10.53
CA GLY A 222 8.61 23.92 -11.34
C GLY A 222 7.86 22.81 -10.63
N LEU A 223 8.32 22.43 -9.44
CA LEU A 223 7.73 21.33 -8.67
C LEU A 223 6.25 21.55 -8.37
N LYS A 224 5.84 22.79 -8.05
CA LYS A 224 4.42 23.12 -7.83
C LYS A 224 3.56 22.81 -9.06
N ALA A 225 4.04 23.13 -10.25
CA ALA A 225 3.32 22.85 -11.49
C ALA A 225 3.40 21.35 -11.89
N ALA A 226 4.48 20.66 -11.52
CA ALA A 226 4.66 19.23 -11.76
C ALA A 226 4.02 18.33 -10.68
N ALA A 227 3.42 18.91 -9.63
CA ALA A 227 2.95 18.17 -8.46
C ALA A 227 1.73 17.28 -8.74
N SER A 228 0.85 17.66 -9.68
CA SER A 228 -0.42 16.97 -9.93
C SER A 228 -0.27 15.46 -10.19
N PRO A 229 0.56 14.99 -11.13
CA PRO A 229 0.76 13.55 -11.34
C PRO A 229 1.40 12.84 -10.14
N ILE A 230 2.28 13.52 -9.39
CA ILE A 230 2.95 12.97 -8.21
C ILE A 230 1.93 12.75 -7.09
N ILE A 231 1.06 13.73 -6.85
CA ILE A 231 -0.02 13.66 -5.87
C ILE A 231 -1.00 12.55 -6.26
N ALA A 232 -1.43 12.49 -7.52
CA ALA A 232 -2.34 11.46 -7.99
C ALA A 232 -1.79 10.04 -7.78
N TYR A 233 -0.50 9.83 -8.05
CA TYR A 233 0.16 8.55 -7.81
C TYR A 233 0.38 8.25 -6.31
N SER A 234 0.53 9.29 -5.48
CA SER A 234 0.76 9.14 -4.04
C SER A 234 -0.40 8.46 -3.30
N GLY A 235 -1.64 8.58 -3.78
CA GLY A 235 -2.83 7.95 -3.19
C GLY A 235 -2.75 6.42 -3.19
N PRO A 236 -2.70 5.77 -4.37
CA PRO A 236 -2.54 4.32 -4.46
C PRO A 236 -1.21 3.84 -3.85
N LEU A 237 -0.15 4.64 -3.95
CA LEU A 237 1.14 4.32 -3.36
C LEU A 237 1.05 4.21 -1.83
N ALA A 238 0.41 5.18 -1.17
CA ALA A 238 0.22 5.16 0.28
C ALA A 238 -0.57 3.93 0.70
N ALA A 239 -1.67 3.63 0.02
CA ALA A 239 -2.49 2.46 0.33
C ALA A 239 -1.72 1.13 0.20
N ASN A 240 -0.93 0.99 -0.87
CA ASN A 240 -0.09 -0.19 -1.08
C ASN A 240 0.99 -0.35 0.02
N LEU A 241 1.64 0.75 0.41
CA LEU A 241 2.69 0.71 1.42
C LEU A 241 2.15 0.49 2.84
N LEU A 242 1.07 1.20 3.21
CA LEU A 242 0.52 1.20 4.58
C LEU A 242 -0.26 -0.06 4.92
N THR A 243 -0.73 -0.81 3.93
CA THR A 243 -1.35 -2.12 4.16
C THR A 243 -0.31 -3.16 4.60
N GLY A 244 0.98 -2.87 4.41
CA GLY A 244 2.06 -3.78 4.75
C GLY A 244 2.47 -4.64 3.57
N SER A 245 3.61 -5.30 3.73
CA SER A 245 4.19 -6.14 2.68
C SER A 245 4.61 -7.45 3.31
N MET A 246 3.92 -8.54 2.94
CA MET A 246 4.26 -9.90 3.38
C MET A 246 5.75 -10.21 3.23
N VAL A 247 6.34 -9.88 2.08
CA VAL A 247 7.74 -10.19 1.77
C VAL A 247 8.69 -9.49 2.73
N ILE A 248 8.60 -8.16 2.82
CA ILE A 248 9.43 -7.37 3.73
C ILE A 248 9.18 -7.77 5.19
N GLU A 249 7.93 -7.87 5.62
CA GLU A 249 7.59 -8.21 7.00
C GLU A 249 8.14 -9.59 7.39
N GLN A 250 8.06 -10.58 6.50
CA GLN A 250 8.61 -11.91 6.75
C GLN A 250 10.15 -11.92 6.82
N ILE A 251 10.83 -11.24 5.89
CA ILE A 251 12.30 -11.20 5.83
C ILE A 251 12.87 -10.56 7.10
N PHE A 252 12.23 -9.49 7.58
CA PHE A 252 12.69 -8.75 8.76
C PHE A 252 12.02 -9.22 10.07
N GLY A 253 11.21 -10.28 10.06
CA GLY A 253 10.56 -10.83 11.26
C GLY A 253 9.58 -9.85 11.94
N ILE A 254 8.89 -9.03 11.15
CA ILE A 254 7.90 -8.06 11.59
C ILE A 254 6.51 -8.69 11.56
N SER A 255 5.77 -8.59 12.65
CA SER A 255 4.40 -9.13 12.76
C SER A 255 3.36 -8.13 12.24
N GLY A 256 3.40 -7.83 10.95
CA GLY A 256 2.42 -6.96 10.28
C GLY A 256 1.25 -7.75 9.67
N MET A 257 0.34 -7.05 8.99
CA MET A 257 -0.86 -7.63 8.36
C MET A 257 -0.55 -8.53 7.17
N GLY A 258 0.58 -8.32 6.49
CA GLY A 258 0.88 -8.99 5.22
C GLY A 258 0.98 -10.50 5.36
N SER A 259 1.58 -10.98 6.46
CA SER A 259 1.67 -12.42 6.75
C SER A 259 0.29 -13.03 7.02
N PHE A 260 -0.57 -12.33 7.77
CA PHE A 260 -1.93 -12.81 8.09
C PHE A 260 -2.82 -12.92 6.86
N PHE A 261 -2.65 -12.06 5.86
CA PHE A 261 -3.35 -12.20 4.58
C PHE A 261 -3.01 -13.52 3.90
N VAL A 262 -1.71 -13.81 3.72
CA VAL A 262 -1.27 -15.03 3.03
C VAL A 262 -1.58 -16.27 3.85
N ASP A 263 -1.40 -16.23 5.17
CA ASP A 263 -1.81 -17.30 6.06
C ASP A 263 -3.31 -17.56 5.96
N GLY A 264 -4.13 -16.51 5.89
CA GLY A 264 -5.56 -16.62 5.67
C GLY A 264 -5.89 -17.31 4.35
N VAL A 265 -5.21 -16.94 3.25
CA VAL A 265 -5.40 -17.57 1.93
C VAL A 265 -5.00 -19.05 1.97
N LEU A 266 -3.81 -19.37 2.49
CA LEU A 266 -3.28 -20.74 2.53
C LEU A 266 -4.13 -21.66 3.43
N ASN A 267 -4.70 -21.11 4.51
CA ASN A 267 -5.56 -21.86 5.44
C ASN A 267 -7.06 -21.74 5.13
N ARG A 268 -7.43 -21.11 3.99
CA ARG A 268 -8.83 -20.89 3.57
C ARG A 268 -9.69 -20.18 4.61
N ASP A 269 -9.09 -19.26 5.38
CA ASP A 269 -9.79 -18.43 6.36
C ASP A 269 -10.48 -17.25 5.66
N VAL A 270 -11.73 -17.48 5.30
CA VAL A 270 -12.56 -16.54 4.53
C VAL A 270 -12.71 -15.21 5.25
N PHE A 271 -12.89 -15.24 6.57
CA PHE A 271 -13.15 -14.04 7.36
C PHE A 271 -11.87 -13.21 7.50
N LEU A 272 -10.73 -13.84 7.75
CA LEU A 272 -9.45 -13.14 7.81
C LEU A 272 -9.07 -12.51 6.47
N VAL A 273 -9.18 -13.27 5.37
CA VAL A 273 -8.89 -12.75 4.02
C VAL A 273 -9.83 -11.60 3.67
N SER A 274 -11.12 -11.74 3.95
CA SER A 274 -12.10 -10.68 3.69
C SER A 274 -11.85 -9.43 4.54
N GLY A 275 -11.50 -9.60 5.81
CA GLY A 275 -11.18 -8.48 6.71
C GLY A 275 -9.94 -7.71 6.29
N VAL A 276 -8.84 -8.40 5.97
CA VAL A 276 -7.61 -7.73 5.52
C VAL A 276 -7.81 -7.06 4.15
N THR A 277 -8.55 -7.70 3.24
CA THR A 277 -8.90 -7.10 1.93
C THR A 277 -9.78 -5.87 2.08
N LEU A 278 -10.72 -5.89 3.03
CA LEU A 278 -11.55 -4.74 3.35
C LEU A 278 -10.69 -3.57 3.85
N VAL A 279 -9.75 -3.82 4.75
CA VAL A 279 -8.81 -2.80 5.25
C VAL A 279 -8.00 -2.19 4.11
N TYR A 280 -7.40 -3.02 3.24
CA TYR A 280 -6.69 -2.53 2.04
C TYR A 280 -7.58 -1.62 1.20
N SER A 281 -8.81 -2.05 0.93
CA SER A 281 -9.77 -1.32 0.09
C SER A 281 -10.18 0.00 0.71
N LEU A 282 -10.39 0.03 2.03
CA LEU A 282 -10.69 1.25 2.78
C LEU A 282 -9.51 2.23 2.75
N LEU A 283 -8.28 1.76 2.97
CA LEU A 283 -7.08 2.59 2.87
C LEU A 283 -6.91 3.14 1.44
N LEU A 284 -7.12 2.30 0.43
CA LEU A 284 -7.04 2.71 -0.98
C LEU A 284 -8.05 3.80 -1.32
N ILE A 285 -9.31 3.61 -0.94
CA ILE A 285 -10.35 4.61 -1.17
C ILE A 285 -10.02 5.90 -0.42
N LEU A 286 -9.61 5.81 0.84
CA LEU A 286 -9.25 6.95 1.66
C LEU A 286 -8.10 7.75 1.03
N PHE A 287 -6.98 7.11 0.70
CA PHE A 287 -5.80 7.78 0.15
C PHE A 287 -6.02 8.30 -1.27
N ASN A 288 -6.82 7.61 -2.09
CA ASN A 288 -7.22 8.14 -3.40
C ASN A 288 -8.06 9.41 -3.23
N LEU A 289 -9.04 9.39 -2.34
CA LEU A 289 -9.87 10.57 -2.06
C LEU A 289 -9.02 11.74 -1.53
N LEU A 290 -8.07 11.47 -0.64
CA LEU A 290 -7.11 12.49 -0.18
C LEU A 290 -6.25 13.02 -1.32
N ALA A 291 -5.74 12.16 -2.21
CA ALA A 291 -4.96 12.56 -3.37
C ALA A 291 -5.78 13.43 -4.33
N ASP A 292 -7.03 13.05 -4.63
CA ASP A 292 -7.90 13.86 -5.50
C ASP A 292 -8.14 15.25 -4.89
N MET A 293 -8.40 15.31 -3.58
CA MET A 293 -8.60 16.58 -2.86
C MET A 293 -7.34 17.44 -2.92
N LEU A 294 -6.17 16.85 -2.75
CA LEU A 294 -4.89 17.55 -2.88
C LEU A 294 -4.66 18.03 -4.32
N CYS A 295 -4.96 17.22 -5.33
CA CYS A 295 -4.88 17.63 -6.74
C CYS A 295 -5.74 18.87 -7.02
N LEU A 296 -6.97 18.92 -6.50
CA LEU A 296 -7.87 20.09 -6.67
C LEU A 296 -7.34 21.36 -6.00
N LEU A 297 -6.64 21.22 -4.87
CA LEU A 297 -6.03 22.35 -4.17
C LEU A 297 -4.82 22.90 -4.93
N PHE A 298 -4.01 22.01 -5.51
CA PHE A 298 -2.79 22.38 -6.24
C PHE A 298 -3.07 22.88 -7.66
N ASP A 299 -4.05 22.29 -8.34
CA ASP A 299 -4.41 22.67 -9.71
C ASP A 299 -5.91 22.96 -9.83
N LYS A 300 -6.24 24.26 -9.76
CA LYS A 300 -7.61 24.77 -9.95
C LYS A 300 -8.13 24.61 -11.38
N ARG A 301 -7.30 24.16 -12.34
CA ARG A 301 -7.72 23.91 -13.73
C ARG A 301 -8.33 22.54 -13.91
N ILE A 302 -8.18 21.64 -12.93
CA ILE A 302 -8.83 20.32 -12.95
C ILE A 302 -10.32 20.52 -12.72
N VAL A 303 -11.10 20.32 -13.78
CA VAL A 303 -12.57 20.30 -13.72
C VAL A 303 -13.02 18.92 -13.27
N LEU A 304 -13.81 18.87 -12.20
CA LEU A 304 -14.42 17.65 -11.70
C LEU A 304 -15.58 17.25 -12.61
N GLU A 305 -15.41 16.18 -13.40
CA GLU A 305 -16.54 15.45 -14.02
C GLU A 305 -17.21 14.45 -13.05
#